data_AF-A0A923W4R5-F1
#
_entry.id   AF-A0A923W4R5-F1
#
_cell.length_a   1.000
_cell.length_b   1.000
_cell.length_c   1.000
_cell.angle_alpha   90.00
_cell.angle_beta   90.00
_cell.angle_gamma   90.00
#
_symmetry.space_group_name_H-M   'P 1'
#
loop_
_entity.id
_entity.type
_entity.pdbx_description
1 polymer ?
#
loop_
_entity_poly.entity_id
_entity_poly.type
_entity_poly.pdbx_seq_one_letter_code
_entity_poly.pdbx_strand_id
1 'polypeptide(L)' 'MDFKPLVTLLAIVNPLAIVPFFIHYTQGFSKSQRERTVLVASFSAFVVIAVSALLGLQILEFFGISLASFQVGGGMLL' A
#
# COMPACT_ATOMS: atom_id res chain seq x y z
N MET A 1 -13.28 -17.81 7.27
CA MET A 1 -12.84 -16.60 6.56
C MET A 1 -11.60 -16.09 7.29
N ASP A 2 -10.41 -16.32 6.74
CA ASP A 2 -9.17 -15.84 7.35
C ASP A 2 -9.04 -14.32 7.13
N PHE A 3 -9.21 -13.53 8.19
CA PHE A 3 -9.12 -12.07 8.14
C PHE A 3 -7.68 -11.53 8.12
N LYS A 4 -6.68 -12.40 8.32
CA LYS A 4 -5.25 -12.04 8.39
C LYS A 4 -4.78 -11.17 7.22
N PRO A 5 -5.03 -11.51 5.94
CA PRO A 5 -4.57 -10.70 4.82
C PRO A 5 -5.14 -9.29 4.81
N LEU A 6 -6.40 -9.14 5.24
CA LEU A 6 -7.11 -7.86 5.28
C LEU A 6 -6.55 -6.99 6.41
N VAL A 7 -6.26 -7.57 7.57
CA VAL A 7 -5.60 -6.88 8.69
C VAL A 7 -4.18 -6.46 8.31
N THR A 8 -3.41 -7.34 7.65
CA THR A 8 -2.05 -7.01 7.17
C THR A 8 -2.09 -5.89 6.13
N LEU A 9 -3.04 -5.92 5.18
CA LEU A 9 -3.19 -4.86 4.20
C LEU A 9 -3.56 -3.53 4.85
N LEU A 10 -4.46 -3.54 5.83
CA LEU A 10 -4.84 -2.34 6.58
C LEU A 10 -3.66 -1.75 7.35
N ALA A 11 -2.83 -2.60 7.95
CA ALA A 11 -1.61 -2.19 8.65
C ALA A 11 -0.58 -1.57 7.70
N ILE A 12 -0.37 -2.18 6.52
CA ILE A 12 0.57 -1.68 5.49
C ILE A 12 0.10 -0.34 4.91
N VAL A 13 -1.19 -0.23 4.56
CA VAL A 13 -1.75 1.00 3.97
C VAL A 13 -1.85 2.11 5.01
N ASN A 14 -2.09 1.78 6.27
CA ASN A 14 -2.23 2.72 7.38
C ASN A 14 -3.12 3.94 7.05
N PRO A 15 -4.43 3.72 6.77
CA PRO A 15 -5.34 4.80 6.35
C PRO A 15 -5.48 5.88 7.42
N LEU A 16 -5.34 5.53 8.70
CA LEU A 16 -5.41 6.48 9.81
C LEU A 16 -4.31 7.53 9.74
N ALA A 17 -3.08 7.14 9.37
CA ALA A 17 -2.00 8.08 9.12
C ALA A 17 -2.22 8.88 7.84
N ILE A 18 -2.71 8.25 6.75
CA ILE A 18 -2.86 8.91 5.44
C ILE A 18 -3.88 10.05 5.46
N VAL A 19 -4.98 9.95 6.21
CA VAL A 19 -6.06 10.95 6.23
C VAL A 19 -5.55 12.37 6.58
N PRO A 20 -4.84 12.61 7.70
CA PRO A 20 -4.33 13.95 8.02
C PRO A 20 -3.30 14.45 7.01
N PHE A 21 -2.44 13.58 6.45
CA PHE A 21 -1.52 13.97 5.38
C PHE A 21 -2.27 14.41 4.11
N PHE A 22 -3.29 13.66 3.70
CA PHE A 22 -4.10 14.00 2.54
C PHE A 22 -4.82 15.34 2.75
N ILE A 23 -5.39 15.57 3.93
CA ILE A 23 -6.01 16.85 4.28
C ILE A 23 -4.97 17.97 4.19
N HIS A 24 -3.79 17.79 4.79
CA HIS A 24 -2.70 18.78 4.78
C HIS A 24 -2.24 19.12 3.34
N TYR A 25 -2.02 18.13 2.50
CA TYR A 25 -1.59 18.35 1.11
C TYR A 25 -2.67 18.93 0.20
N THR A 26 -3.95 18.83 0.57
CA THR A 26 -5.08 19.32 -0.23
C THR A 26 -5.75 20.58 0.34
N GLN A 27 -5.17 21.23 1.35
CA GLN A 27 -5.79 22.40 2.02
C GLN A 27 -6.10 23.58 1.08
N GLY A 28 -5.34 23.74 -0.01
CA GLY A 28 -5.54 24.81 -1.01
C GLY A 28 -6.34 24.39 -2.25
N PHE A 29 -6.83 23.14 -2.32
CA PHE A 29 -7.46 22.61 -3.52
C PHE A 29 -8.94 22.99 -3.58
N SER A 30 -9.44 23.25 -4.78
CA SER A 30 -10.88 23.29 -5.02
C SER A 30 -11.49 21.88 -4.81
N LYS A 31 -12.81 21.80 -4.61
CA LYS A 31 -13.50 20.50 -4.45
C LYS A 31 -13.21 19.53 -5.61
N SER A 32 -13.24 20.02 -6.85
CA SER A 32 -12.99 19.21 -8.04
C SER A 32 -11.53 18.72 -8.12
N GLN A 33 -10.56 19.55 -7.72
CA GLN A 33 -9.17 19.15 -7.64
C GLN A 33 -8.95 18.08 -6.58
N ARG A 34 -9.59 18.23 -5.40
CA ARG A 34 -9.51 17.25 -4.32
C ARG A 34 -10.12 15.90 -4.69
N GLU A 35 -11.27 15.89 -5.36
CA GLU A 35 -11.91 14.66 -5.88
C GLU A 35 -11.05 13.97 -6.95
N ARG A 36 -10.50 14.73 -7.90
CA ARG A 36 -9.61 14.14 -8.90
C ARG A 36 -8.36 13.55 -8.24
N THR A 37 -7.80 14.25 -7.25
CA THR A 37 -6.61 13.80 -6.54
C THR A 37 -6.87 12.53 -5.75
N VAL A 38 -8.02 12.42 -5.07
CA VAL A 38 -8.35 11.19 -4.32
C VAL A 38 -8.52 10.00 -5.26
N LEU A 39 -9.17 10.18 -6.40
CA LEU A 39 -9.36 9.11 -7.39
C LEU A 39 -8.03 8.63 -7.97
N VAL A 40 -7.16 9.56 -8.35
CA VAL A 40 -5.83 9.22 -8.90
C VAL A 40 -4.97 8.53 -7.83
N ALA A 41 -4.97 9.03 -6.60
CA ALA A 41 -4.21 8.44 -5.50
C ALA A 41 -4.71 7.03 -5.16
N SER A 42 -6.02 6.84 -5.00
CA SER A 42 -6.62 5.54 -4.73
C SER A 42 -6.37 4.55 -5.85
N PHE A 43 -6.52 4.97 -7.12
CA PHE A 43 -6.26 4.10 -8.27
C PHE A 43 -4.79 3.71 -8.36
N SER A 44 -3.87 4.66 -8.15
CA SER A 44 -2.43 4.40 -8.16
C SER A 44 -2.04 3.42 -7.06
N ALA A 45 -2.54 3.61 -5.85
CA ALA A 45 -2.32 2.70 -4.73
C ALA A 45 -2.87 1.29 -5.02
N PHE A 46 -4.08 1.21 -5.58
CA PHE A 46 -4.67 -0.06 -5.98
C PHE A 46 -3.80 -0.79 -7.00
N VAL A 47 -3.32 -0.11 -8.04
CA VAL A 47 -2.45 -0.71 -9.07
C VAL A 47 -1.15 -1.22 -8.44
N VAL A 48 -0.49 -0.41 -7.58
CA VAL A 48 0.74 -0.83 -6.90
C VAL A 48 0.51 -2.07 -6.04
N ILE A 49 -0.56 -2.10 -5.25
CA ILE A 49 -0.92 -3.25 -4.41
C ILE A 49 -1.23 -4.47 -5.27
N ALA A 50 -2.04 -4.32 -6.33
CA ALA A 50 -2.44 -5.42 -7.21
C ALA A 50 -1.23 -6.03 -7.93
N VAL A 51 -0.36 -5.18 -8.51
CA VAL A 51 0.87 -5.63 -9.16
C VAL A 51 1.80 -6.33 -8.17
N SER A 52 1.97 -5.77 -6.97
CA SER A 52 2.80 -6.37 -5.93
C SER A 52 2.22 -7.71 -5.44
N ALA A 53 0.90 -7.83 -5.34
CA ALA A 53 0.24 -9.07 -4.94
C ALA A 53 0.36 -10.16 -6.00
N LEU A 54 0.30 -9.81 -7.29
CA LEU A 54 0.39 -10.76 -8.40
C LEU A 54 1.83 -11.16 -8.75
N LEU A 55 2.75 -10.20 -8.76
CA LEU A 55 4.12 -10.39 -9.23
C LEU A 55 5.15 -10.52 -8.09
N GLY A 56 4.79 -10.15 -6.86
CA GLY A 56 5.75 -10.07 -5.75
C GLY A 56 6.50 -11.38 -5.49
N LEU A 57 5.82 -12.52 -5.52
CA LEU A 57 6.46 -13.83 -5.33
C LEU A 57 7.44 -14.15 -6.46
N GLN A 58 7.09 -13.84 -7.71
CA GLN A 58 7.94 -14.07 -8.87
C GLN A 58 9.19 -13.20 -8.83
N ILE A 59 9.05 -11.96 -8.34
CA ILE A 59 10.19 -11.06 -8.12
C ILE A 59 11.11 -11.63 -7.04
N LEU A 60 10.56 -12.11 -5.92
CA LEU A 60 11.37 -12.74 -4.86
C LEU A 60 12.10 -13.99 -5.38
N GLU A 61 11.41 -14.86 -6.11
CA GLU A 61 12.00 -16.05 -6.74
C GLU A 61 13.10 -15.70 -7.74
N PHE A 62 12.92 -14.64 -8.54
CA PHE A 62 13.93 -14.15 -9.47
C PHE A 62 15.24 -13.77 -8.76
N PHE A 63 15.15 -13.21 -7.56
CA PHE A 63 16.31 -12.89 -6.72
C PHE A 63 16.79 -14.06 -5.85
N GLY A 64 16.16 -15.23 -5.94
CA GLY A 64 16.46 -16.39 -5.09
C GLY A 64 16.08 -16.19 -3.61
N ILE A 65 15.17 -15.26 -3.32
CA ILE A 65 14.71 -14.92 -1.97
C ILE A 65 13.43 -15.70 -1.66
N SER A 66 13.38 -16.38 -0.52
CA SER A 66 12.14 -17.01 -0.06
C SER A 66 11.21 -15.99 0.60
N LEU A 67 9.89 -16.20 0.50
CA LEU A 67 8.90 -15.37 1.19
C LEU A 67 9.17 -15.34 2.71
N ALA A 68 9.59 -16.45 3.30
CA ALA A 68 9.94 -16.53 4.72
C ALA A 68 11.15 -15.65 5.07
N SER A 69 12.21 -15.69 4.25
CA SER A 69 13.38 -14.83 4.40
C SER A 69 13.01 -13.35 4.29
N PHE A 70 12.13 -13.01 3.33
CA PHE A 70 11.65 -11.64 3.14
C PHE A 70 10.82 -11.15 4.34
N GLN A 71 9.92 -11.97 4.88
CA GLN A 71 9.11 -11.61 6.06
C GLN A 71 9.97 -11.43 7.32
N VAL A 72 10.98 -12.28 7.53
CA VAL A 72 11.90 -12.15 8.68
C VAL A 72 12.79 -10.92 8.54
N GLY A 73 13.34 -10.66 7.35
CA GLY A 73 14.14 -9.45 7.09
C GLY A 73 13.32 -8.17 7.20
N GLY A 74 12.11 -8.17 6.62
CA GLY A 74 11.18 -7.03 6.69
C GLY A 74 10.68 -6.75 8.10
N GLY A 75 10.42 -7.77 8.91
CA GLY A 75 10.02 -7.62 10.32
C GLY A 75 11.15 -7.26 11.28
N MET A 76 12.41 -7.30 10.83
CA MET A 76 13.58 -6.86 11.61
C MET A 76 14.02 -5.43 11.26
N LEU A 77 13.68 -4.96 10.04
CA LEU A 77 13.96 -3.61 9.55
C LEU A 77 12.87 -2.59 9.91
N LEU A 78 11.62 -3.03 10.08
CA LEU A 78 10.47 -2.25 10.54
C LEU A 78 10.29 -2.38 12.06
#